data_AF-A0A2D6X959-F1
#
_entry.id   AF-A0A2D6X959-F1
#
_cell.length_a   1.000
_cell.length_b   1.000
_cell.length_c   1.000
_cell.angle_alpha   90.00
_cell.angle_beta   90.00
_cell.angle_gamma   90.00
#
_symmetry.space_group_name_H-M   'P 1'
#
loop_
_entity.id
_entity.type
_entity.pdbx_description
1 polymer ?
#
loop_
_entity_poly.entity_id
_entity_poly.type
_entity_poly.pdbx_seq_one_letter_code
_entity_poly.pdbx_strand_id
1 'polypeptide(L)'
;MAFKINATTLELEHTNPDDTIRPIEQEESAILKKMYFIHDYEKKLRSVLGAASLDSIIQISDLGTSIRKVNKNEIGKTYNQVKKQEQEELSRMIAAYKISASSPRQVAGDDTEEGFYGDSQLSKKTGY
;
A
#
# COMPACT_ATOMS: atom_id res chain seq x y z
N MET A 1 19.33 4.37 1.76
CA MET A 1 18.14 4.56 0.92
C MET A 1 17.82 6.05 0.84
N ALA A 2 17.91 6.63 -0.35
CA ALA A 2 17.60 8.02 -0.61
C ALA A 2 16.72 8.13 -1.86
N PHE A 3 15.74 9.04 -1.84
CA PHE A 3 14.88 9.35 -2.97
C PHE A 3 15.27 10.71 -3.52
N LYS A 4 15.44 10.79 -4.84
CA LYS A 4 15.76 12.04 -5.54
C LYS A 4 14.79 12.23 -6.70
N ILE A 5 14.48 13.49 -7.01
CA ILE A 5 13.69 13.85 -8.20
C ILE A 5 14.68 14.08 -9.34
N ASN A 6 14.50 13.40 -10.46
CA ASN A 6 15.28 13.66 -11.65
C ASN A 6 14.84 14.99 -12.27
N ALA A 7 15.78 15.92 -12.45
CA ALA A 7 15.49 17.27 -12.93
C ALA A 7 14.97 17.32 -14.39
N THR A 8 15.17 16.26 -15.18
CA THR A 8 14.81 16.22 -16.61
C THR A 8 13.48 15.50 -16.85
N THR A 9 13.29 14.35 -16.20
CA THR A 9 12.06 13.54 -16.36
C THR A 9 10.98 13.90 -15.34
N LEU A 10 11.34 14.62 -14.26
CA LEU A 10 10.48 14.91 -13.11
C LEU A 10 9.97 13.67 -12.37
N GLU A 11 10.53 12.50 -12.67
CA GLU A 11 10.19 11.24 -12.04
C GLU A 11 11.03 11.01 -10.77
N LEU A 12 10.48 10.22 -9.84
CA LEU A 12 11.17 9.83 -8.62
C LEU A 12 12.14 8.67 -8.92
N GLU A 13 13.38 8.81 -8.47
CA GLU A 13 14.40 7.77 -8.57
C GLU A 13 14.77 7.25 -7.17
N HIS A 14 14.89 5.94 -7.06
CA HIS A 14 15.32 5.26 -5.85
C HIS A 14 16.79 4.83 -6.00
N THR A 15 17.63 5.21 -5.02
CA THR A 15 19.01 4.72 -4.91
C THR A 15 19.06 3.58 -3.88
N ASN A 16 19.33 2.37 -4.38
CA ASN A 16 19.51 1.17 -3.57
C ASN A 16 20.79 1.28 -2.70
N PRO A 17 20.93 0.49 -1.64
CA PRO A 17 22.16 0.41 -0.85
C PRO A 17 23.39 -0.10 -1.65
N ASP A 18 23.17 -0.67 -2.84
CA ASP A 18 24.20 -1.11 -3.79
C ASP A 18 24.56 -0.01 -4.82
N ASP A 19 24.16 1.24 -4.56
CA ASP A 19 24.36 2.43 -5.42
C ASP A 19 23.76 2.33 -6.84
N THR A 20 22.98 1.28 -7.10
CA THR A 20 22.19 1.12 -8.32
C THR A 20 20.96 2.02 -8.27
N ILE A 21 20.77 2.81 -9.33
CA ILE A 21 19.62 3.71 -9.51
C ILE A 21 18.56 2.93 -10.30
N ARG A 22 17.41 2.69 -9.67
CA ARG A 22 16.24 2.10 -10.34
C ARG A 22 15.14 3.18 -10.45
N PRO A 23 14.55 3.38 -11.64
CA PRO A 23 13.37 4.23 -11.77
C PRO A 23 12.21 3.61 -10.99
N ILE A 24 11.45 4.44 -10.27
CA ILE A 24 10.24 3.97 -9.58
C ILE A 24 9.23 3.49 -10.62
N GLU A 25 8.69 2.30 -10.42
CA GLU A 25 7.71 1.72 -11.33
C GLU A 25 6.33 2.39 -11.17
N GLN A 26 5.47 2.24 -12.18
CA GLN A 26 4.16 2.90 -12.20
C GLN A 26 3.31 2.55 -10.98
N GLU A 27 3.33 1.30 -10.51
CA GLU A 27 2.59 0.85 -9.32
C GLU A 27 3.11 1.53 -8.04
N GLU A 28 4.43 1.61 -7.87
CA GLU A 28 5.09 2.25 -6.72
C GLU A 28 4.79 3.76 -6.68
N SER A 29 4.85 4.42 -7.84
CA SER A 29 4.53 5.85 -7.97
C SER A 29 3.05 6.14 -7.62
N ALA A 30 2.14 5.25 -8.00
CA ALA A 30 0.72 5.37 -7.73
C ALA A 30 0.42 5.21 -6.23
N ILE A 31 1.08 4.25 -5.56
CA ILE A 31 0.99 4.06 -4.11
C ILE A 31 1.47 5.32 -3.37
N LEU A 32 2.61 5.89 -3.77
CA LEU A 32 3.14 7.12 -3.16
C LEU A 32 2.19 8.31 -3.33
N LYS A 33 1.60 8.48 -4.52
CA LYS A 33 0.56 9.50 -4.76
C LYS A 33 -0.64 9.31 -3.84
N LYS A 34 -1.11 8.07 -3.68
CA LYS A 34 -2.25 7.74 -2.80
C LYS A 34 -1.96 8.08 -1.33
N MET A 35 -0.73 7.79 -0.85
CA MET A 35 -0.29 8.18 0.49
C MET A 35 -0.31 9.70 0.69
N TYR A 36 0.10 10.47 -0.32
CA TYR A 36 0.04 11.94 -0.26
C TYR A 36 -1.41 12.45 -0.15
N PHE A 37 -2.33 11.90 -0.93
CA PHE A 37 -3.75 12.30 -0.85
C PHE A 37 -4.36 12.06 0.52
N ILE A 38 -4.07 10.91 1.15
CA ILE A 38 -4.51 10.62 2.52
C ILE A 38 -4.00 11.71 3.48
N HIS A 39 -2.73 12.08 3.38
CA HIS A 39 -2.13 13.11 4.22
C HIS A 39 -2.75 14.50 3.99
N ASP A 40 -3.05 14.85 2.74
CA ASP A 40 -3.73 16.10 2.40
C ASP A 40 -5.15 16.16 2.98
N TYR A 41 -5.92 15.06 2.87
CA TYR A 41 -7.24 14.98 3.48
C TYR A 41 -7.19 15.06 5.02
N GLU A 42 -6.16 14.52 5.66
CA GLU A 42 -5.94 14.68 7.10
C GLU A 42 -5.66 16.13 7.51
N LYS A 43 -4.88 16.87 6.69
CA LYS A 43 -4.64 18.30 6.91
C LYS A 43 -5.94 19.09 6.79
N LYS A 44 -6.72 18.83 5.74
CA LYS A 44 -8.04 19.45 5.53
C LYS A 44 -9.00 19.13 6.67
N LEU A 45 -9.06 17.87 7.11
CA LEU A 45 -9.89 17.46 8.25
C LEU A 45 -9.52 18.20 9.54
N ARG A 46 -8.22 18.30 9.87
CA ARG A 46 -7.76 19.08 11.04
C ARG A 46 -8.11 20.55 10.93
N SER A 47 -7.95 21.15 9.75
CA SER A 47 -8.34 22.54 9.50
C SER A 47 -9.84 22.75 9.70
N VAL A 48 -10.68 21.84 9.21
CA VAL A 48 -12.14 21.92 9.38
C VAL A 48 -12.55 21.75 10.83
N LEU A 49 -11.94 20.80 11.55
CA LEU A 49 -12.22 20.60 12.98
C LEU A 49 -11.83 21.82 13.82
N GLY A 50 -10.66 22.42 13.56
CA GLY A 50 -10.25 23.67 14.21
C GLY A 50 -11.15 24.86 13.86
N ALA A 51 -11.64 24.93 12.62
CA ALA A 51 -12.58 25.97 12.21
C ALA A 51 -14.02 25.72 12.72
N ALA A 52 -14.37 24.48 13.04
CA ALA A 52 -15.67 24.11 13.59
C ALA A 52 -15.75 24.38 15.10
N SER A 53 -14.63 24.31 15.83
CA SER A 53 -14.62 24.64 17.26
C SER A 53 -14.82 26.13 17.55
N LEU A 54 -14.49 27.00 16.58
CA LEU A 54 -14.59 28.46 16.73
C LEU A 54 -15.91 29.05 16.19
N ASP A 55 -16.67 28.28 15.39
CA ASP A 55 -17.80 28.81 14.63
C ASP A 55 -19.14 28.40 15.26
N SER A 56 -19.93 29.36 15.71
CA SER A 56 -21.30 29.11 16.16
C SER A 56 -22.21 28.92 14.94
N ILE A 57 -23.04 27.87 14.97
CA ILE A 57 -24.06 27.64 13.94
C ILE A 57 -25.13 28.71 14.12
N ILE A 58 -25.23 29.63 13.17
CA ILE A 58 -26.28 30.66 13.15
C ILE A 58 -27.18 30.36 11.95
N GLN A 59 -28.41 29.92 12.22
CA GLN A 59 -29.48 29.85 11.23
C GLN A 59 -30.34 31.10 11.42
N ILE A 60 -30.36 31.97 10.41
CA ILE A 60 -31.24 33.15 10.39
C ILE A 60 -32.40 32.81 9.48
N SER A 61 -33.61 32.74 10.05
CA SER A 61 -34.86 32.70 9.31
C SER A 61 -35.55 34.04 9.51
N ASP A 62 -35.62 34.85 8.46
CA ASP A 62 -36.40 36.10 8.48
C ASP A 62 -37.38 36.12 7.31
N LEU A 63 -38.66 36.36 7.62
CA LEU A 63 -39.77 36.65 6.70
C LEU A 63 -39.78 35.87 5.35
N GLY A 64 -39.48 34.57 5.37
CA GLY A 64 -39.55 33.68 4.20
C GLY A 64 -38.20 33.37 3.52
N THR A 65 -37.13 34.03 3.93
CA THR A 65 -35.76 33.74 3.51
C THR A 65 -34.97 33.03 4.60
N SER A 66 -34.42 31.86 4.27
CA SER A 66 -33.58 31.06 5.16
C SER A 66 -32.18 30.99 4.58
N ILE A 67 -31.20 31.56 5.28
CA ILE A 67 -29.79 31.43 4.92
C ILE A 67 -29.18 30.40 5.87
N ARG A 68 -28.80 29.24 5.31
CA ARG A 68 -28.10 28.18 6.05
C ARG A 68 -26.62 28.24 5.71
N LYS A 69 -25.79 28.60 6.69
CA LYS A 69 -24.34 28.40 6.63
C LYS A 69 -24.07 26.89 6.61
N VAL A 70 -23.29 26.41 5.63
CA VAL A 70 -22.95 24.98 5.52
C VAL A 70 -22.28 24.53 6.82
N ASN A 71 -22.76 23.41 7.39
CA ASN A 71 -22.28 22.92 8.66
C ASN A 71 -20.87 22.32 8.49
N LYS A 72 -19.88 22.93 9.13
CA LYS A 72 -18.48 22.46 9.08
C LYS A 72 -18.30 21.04 9.64
N ASN A 73 -19.16 20.59 10.55
CA ASN A 73 -19.15 19.21 11.04
C ASN A 73 -19.58 18.21 9.97
N GLU A 74 -20.50 18.59 9.09
CA GLU A 74 -20.93 17.76 7.96
C GLU A 74 -19.80 17.61 6.94
N ILE A 75 -19.11 18.72 6.64
CA ILE A 75 -17.89 18.72 5.82
C ILE A 75 -16.80 17.81 6.43
N GLY A 76 -16.61 17.88 7.76
CA GLY A 76 -15.67 17.02 8.47
C GLY A 76 -16.02 15.53 8.37
N LYS A 77 -17.31 15.17 8.45
CA LYS A 77 -17.77 13.79 8.24
C LYS A 77 -17.47 13.31 6.82
N THR A 78 -17.72 14.14 5.80
CA THR A 78 -17.40 13.81 4.40
C THR A 78 -15.91 13.58 4.21
N TYR A 79 -15.04 14.46 4.73
CA TYR A 79 -13.59 14.26 4.63
C TYR A 79 -13.10 12.99 5.33
N ASN A 80 -13.68 12.66 6.48
CA ASN A 80 -13.33 11.43 7.18
C ASN A 80 -13.78 10.18 6.39
N GLN A 81 -14.96 10.22 5.76
CA GLN A 81 -15.44 9.15 4.90
C GLN A 81 -14.54 8.95 3.67
N VAL A 82 -14.19 10.04 2.98
CA VAL A 82 -13.27 9.99 1.82
C VAL A 82 -11.92 9.43 2.24
N LYS A 83 -11.33 9.94 3.34
CA LYS A 83 -10.07 9.41 3.89
C LYS A 83 -10.14 7.90 4.11
N LYS A 84 -11.23 7.38 4.70
CA LYS A 84 -11.38 5.95 4.96
C LYS A 84 -11.39 5.13 3.66
N GLN A 85 -12.12 5.60 2.63
CA GLN A 85 -12.14 4.96 1.31
C GLN A 85 -10.74 4.92 0.68
N GLU A 86 -10.01 6.04 0.76
CA GLU A 86 -8.63 6.13 0.25
C GLU A 86 -7.67 5.18 0.98
N GLN A 87 -7.83 5.01 2.30
CA GLN A 87 -7.04 4.06 3.11
C GLN A 87 -7.33 2.60 2.76
N GLU A 88 -8.59 2.27 2.52
CA GLU A 88 -9.00 0.93 2.07
C GLU A 88 -8.40 0.61 0.69
N GLU A 89 -8.44 1.57 -0.24
CA GLU A 89 -7.85 1.42 -1.56
C GLU A 89 -6.32 1.32 -1.51
N LEU A 90 -5.65 2.15 -0.70
CA LEU A 90 -4.21 2.05 -0.46
C LEU A 90 -3.82 0.65 0.03
N SER A 91 -4.59 0.09 0.96
CA SER A 91 -4.34 -1.25 1.49
C SER A 91 -4.43 -2.32 0.41
N ARG A 92 -5.39 -2.19 -0.52
CA ARG A 92 -5.53 -3.08 -1.69
C ARG A 92 -4.35 -2.93 -2.65
N MET A 93 -3.92 -1.70 -2.95
CA MET A 93 -2.77 -1.44 -3.82
C MET A 93 -1.48 -2.02 -3.24
N ILE A 94 -1.25 -1.86 -1.93
CA ILE A 94 -0.08 -2.44 -1.26
C ILE A 94 -0.13 -3.97 -1.31
N ALA A 95 -1.29 -4.58 -1.11
CA ALA A 95 -1.44 -6.03 -1.21
C ALA A 95 -1.15 -6.53 -2.65
N ALA A 96 -1.68 -5.84 -3.66
CA ALA A 96 -1.42 -6.15 -5.06
C ALA A 96 0.08 -6.03 -5.40
N TYR A 97 0.73 -4.95 -4.96
CA TYR A 97 2.16 -4.73 -5.17
C TYR A 97 3.02 -5.82 -4.49
N LYS A 98 2.67 -6.25 -3.28
CA LYS A 98 3.37 -7.35 -2.61
C LYS A 98 3.23 -8.67 -3.36
N ILE A 99 2.08 -8.91 -3.97
CA ILE A 99 1.84 -10.12 -4.77
C ILE A 99 2.65 -10.05 -6.08
N SER A 100 2.65 -8.92 -6.78
CA SER A 100 3.40 -8.74 -8.03
C SER A 100 4.91 -8.81 -7.83
N ALA A 101 5.42 -8.23 -6.73
CA ALA A 101 6.83 -8.26 -6.37
C ALA A 101 7.29 -9.61 -5.76
N SER A 102 6.38 -10.56 -5.53
CA SER A 102 6.72 -11.85 -4.92
C SER A 102 7.38 -12.77 -5.95
N SER A 103 8.68 -13.05 -5.76
CA SER A 103 9.37 -14.15 -6.43
C SER A 103 9.43 -15.35 -5.48
N PRO A 104 8.50 -16.32 -5.56
CA PRO A 104 8.53 -17.49 -4.68
C PRO A 104 9.83 -18.25 -4.92
N ARG A 105 10.66 -18.36 -3.87
CA ARG A 105 11.85 -19.21 -3.92
C ARG A 105 11.38 -20.65 -3.95
N GLN A 106 11.62 -21.34 -5.06
CA GLN A 106 11.39 -22.77 -5.12
C GLN A 106 12.39 -23.45 -4.17
N VAL A 107 11.87 -24.27 -3.26
CA VAL A 107 12.68 -25.19 -2.47
C VAL A 107 12.74 -26.47 -3.30
N ALA A 108 13.77 -26.60 -4.13
CA ALA A 108 14.06 -27.90 -4.74
C ALA A 108 14.55 -28.80 -3.60
N GLY A 109 13.78 -29.84 -3.28
CA GLY A 109 14.17 -30.81 -2.27
C GLY A 109 15.43 -31.53 -2.73
N ASP A 110 16.57 -31.19 -2.14
CA ASP A 110 17.82 -31.94 -2.29
C ASP A 110 17.82 -33.21 -1.40
N ASP A 111 16.69 -33.50 -0.77
CA ASP A 111 16.49 -34.59 0.17
C ASP A 111 16.00 -35.86 -0.55
N THR A 112 16.70 -36.24 -1.62
CA THR A 112 16.51 -37.54 -2.28
C THR A 112 17.65 -38.46 -1.85
N GLU A 113 17.48 -39.17 -0.73
CA GLU A 113 18.40 -40.24 -0.36
C GLU A 113 18.11 -41.49 -1.23
N GLU A 114 19.13 -41.98 -1.95
CA GLU A 114 19.01 -43.22 -2.73
C GLU A 114 18.83 -44.43 -1.80
N GLY A 115 17.71 -45.15 -1.96
CA GLY A 115 17.42 -46.35 -1.20
C GLY A 115 18.43 -47.47 -1.52
N PHE A 116 19.20 -47.90 -0.51
CA PHE A 116 20.10 -49.04 -0.63
C PHE A 116 19.31 -50.35 -0.66
N TYR A 117 19.15 -50.97 -1.84
CA TYR A 117 18.68 -52.34 -1.94
C TYR A 117 19.87 -53.28 -1.74
N GLY A 118 19.97 -53.87 -0.54
CA GLY A 118 21.00 -54.86 -0.23
C GLY A 118 20.88 -56.07 -1.15
N ASP A 119 21.91 -56.30 -1.95
CA ASP A 119 22.04 -57.44 -2.85
C ASP A 119 22.36 -58.70 -2.03
N SER A 120 21.36 -59.24 -1.33
CA SER A 120 21.46 -60.55 -0.69
C SER A 120 21.42 -61.61 -1.78
N GLN A 121 22.62 -61.95 -2.24
CA GLN A 121 22.89 -63.02 -3.18
C GLN A 121 22.22 -64.31 -2.71
N LEU A 122 21.11 -64.67 -3.36
CA LEU A 122 20.63 -66.04 -3.41
C LEU A 122 21.69 -66.87 -4.12
N SER A 123 22.64 -67.39 -3.34
CA SER A 123 23.64 -68.36 -3.76
C SER A 123 22.92 -69.60 -4.30
N LYS A 124 22.82 -69.69 -5.63
CA LYS A 124 22.44 -70.91 -6.35
C LYS A 124 23.56 -71.93 -6.11
N LYS A 125 23.35 -72.84 -5.16
CA LYS A 125 24.21 -74.01 -4.96
C LYS A 125 23.97 -75.00 -6.12
N THR A 126 24.75 -74.84 -7.19
CA THR A 126 24.96 -75.85 -8.23
C THR A 126 25.71 -77.05 -7.62
N GLY A 127 25.29 -78.26 -7.98
CA GLY A 127 25.55 -79.49 -7.24
C GLY A 127 26.92 -80.16 -7.40
N TYR A 128 27.10 -81.19 -6.59
CA TYR A 128 27.58 -82.54 -6.91
C TYR A 128 26.82 -83.53 -6.02
#